data_AF-A0A3E1YCL4-F1
#
_entry.id   AF-A0A3E1YCL4-F1
#
_cell.length_a   1.000
_cell.length_b   1.000
_cell.length_c   1.000
_cell.angle_alpha   90.00
_cell.angle_beta   90.00
_cell.angle_gamma   90.00
#
_symmetry.space_group_name_H-M   'P 1'
#
loop_
_entity.id
_entity.type
_entity.pdbx_description
1 polymer ?
#
loop_
_entity_poly.entity_id
_entity_poly.type
_entity_poly.pdbx_seq_one_letter_code
_entity_poly.pdbx_strand_id
1 'polypeptide(L)'
;MWNEYSFSELFLPTTILIAVIFLYALKTLRRPDLAFLIAVLKGCLFYTYFQFFSVNGYYLLDDIVYFNDSLNYWKEGNSFISIILDSKKFAYLFSIAGGQNILYFLYNILSFDFFGGFYFAPVCLNIILTVTSARIMYKFLQNIGFNNMICKLYFVFFILHWEIIAWSNFLNLKDTLVHTLTITSFYYLQKLQLKQTKKVRTFLAVAFVMIVLSFLRFYIPLFMIFTFITYRFLQFVNAIKDKKLRILILVSVLFIGPLLCLQFLLSRYQFEINLFLGSFTNPLFGAIRYLFTPIPWQIEPDYTFLFWPSVFNWISLPFMIYGIFMLFKMDNPGIKLLMLYFILISIFYGCFGELQGPRHRLQIDFIIILAQLIGVLSLWAGKGKVIDLDTKPSAFLIPQT
;
A
#
# COMPACT_ATOMS: atom_id res chain seq x y z
N MET A 1 -24.93 -18.37 -7.06
CA MET A 1 -24.55 -18.48 -5.64
C MET A 1 -24.55 -17.13 -4.92
N TRP A 2 -24.90 -16.04 -5.61
CA TRP A 2 -24.99 -14.71 -5.02
C TRP A 2 -26.46 -14.29 -5.07
N ASN A 3 -27.15 -14.47 -3.95
CA ASN A 3 -28.45 -13.83 -3.76
C ASN A 3 -28.21 -12.39 -3.33
N GLU A 4 -29.21 -11.54 -3.57
CA GLU A 4 -29.24 -10.22 -2.94
C GLU A 4 -29.07 -10.39 -1.42
N TYR A 5 -28.12 -9.64 -0.85
CA TYR A 5 -27.96 -9.63 0.59
C TYR A 5 -29.17 -8.94 1.23
N SER A 6 -29.69 -9.55 2.28
CA SER A 6 -30.78 -8.97 3.07
C SER A 6 -30.29 -7.75 3.86
N PHE A 7 -31.20 -6.82 4.13
CA PHE A 7 -30.94 -5.67 4.99
C PHE A 7 -30.28 -6.08 6.32
N SER A 8 -30.79 -7.15 6.94
CA SER A 8 -30.27 -7.67 8.21
C SER A 8 -28.82 -8.14 8.14
N GLU A 9 -28.39 -8.73 7.01
CA GLU A 9 -27.02 -9.20 6.83
C GLU A 9 -26.03 -8.03 6.69
N LEU A 10 -26.45 -6.93 6.05
CA LEU A 10 -25.58 -5.76 5.81
C LEU A 10 -25.62 -4.70 6.91
N PHE A 11 -26.72 -4.61 7.66
CA PHE A 11 -26.92 -3.53 8.64
C PHE A 11 -25.86 -3.52 9.74
N LEU A 12 -25.59 -4.68 10.36
CA LEU A 12 -24.61 -4.79 11.44
C LEU A 12 -23.18 -4.52 10.96
N PRO A 13 -22.65 -5.16 9.89
CA PRO A 13 -21.33 -4.84 9.35
C PRO A 13 -21.19 -3.36 8.98
N THR A 14 -22.19 -2.77 8.33
CA THR A 14 -22.17 -1.35 7.94
C THR A 14 -22.09 -0.44 9.17
N THR A 15 -22.86 -0.73 10.20
CA THR A 15 -22.84 0.04 11.46
C THR A 15 -21.49 -0.05 12.14
N ILE A 16 -20.90 -1.25 12.20
CA ILE A 16 -19.54 -1.47 12.74
C ILE A 16 -18.51 -0.67 11.94
N LEU A 17 -18.59 -0.71 10.60
CA LEU A 17 -17.70 0.07 9.74
C LEU A 17 -17.81 1.56 10.03
N ILE A 18 -19.03 2.12 10.05
CA ILE A 18 -19.24 3.54 10.35
C ILE A 18 -18.65 3.88 11.72
N ALA A 19 -18.89 3.06 12.75
CA ALA A 19 -18.35 3.30 14.08
C ALA A 19 -16.82 3.29 14.12
N VAL A 20 -16.18 2.28 13.52
CA VAL A 20 -14.71 2.16 13.49
C VAL A 20 -14.07 3.31 12.70
N ILE A 21 -14.61 3.64 11.53
CA ILE A 21 -14.11 4.74 10.70
C ILE A 21 -14.27 6.07 11.45
N PHE A 22 -15.42 6.29 12.10
CA PHE A 22 -15.68 7.48 12.90
C PHE A 22 -14.65 7.61 14.03
N LEU A 23 -14.39 6.55 14.81
CA LEU A 23 -13.42 6.59 15.91
C LEU A 23 -12.00 6.91 15.42
N TYR A 24 -11.59 6.30 14.32
CA TYR A 24 -10.27 6.58 13.73
C TYR A 24 -10.17 8.01 13.18
N ALA A 25 -11.19 8.46 12.46
CA ALA A 25 -11.26 9.80 11.89
C ALA A 25 -11.34 10.88 12.98
N LEU A 26 -12.16 10.68 14.01
CA LEU A 26 -12.30 11.59 15.15
C LEU A 26 -10.95 11.76 15.86
N LYS A 27 -10.25 10.65 16.12
CA LYS A 27 -8.94 10.66 16.79
C LYS A 27 -7.84 11.33 15.96
N THR A 28 -8.00 11.42 14.63
CA THR A 28 -7.03 12.07 13.73
C THR A 28 -7.39 13.54 13.47
N LEU A 29 -8.64 13.80 13.09
CA LEU A 29 -9.11 15.11 12.64
C LEU A 29 -9.46 16.05 13.81
N ARG A 30 -9.91 15.48 14.94
CA ARG A 30 -10.48 16.19 16.10
C ARG A 30 -11.68 17.08 15.71
N ARG A 31 -12.45 16.63 14.73
CA ARG A 31 -13.63 17.29 14.17
C ARG A 31 -14.75 16.26 14.02
N PRO A 32 -15.72 16.20 14.95
CA PRO A 32 -16.72 15.13 14.96
C PRO A 32 -17.64 15.18 13.73
N ASP A 33 -17.97 16.38 13.27
CA ASP A 33 -18.71 16.66 12.04
C ASP A 33 -18.06 16.00 10.82
N LEU A 34 -16.78 16.29 10.59
CA LEU A 34 -16.05 15.76 9.44
C LEU A 34 -15.77 14.27 9.58
N ALA A 35 -15.49 13.79 10.80
CA ALA A 35 -15.29 12.37 11.07
C ALA A 35 -16.56 11.55 10.79
N PHE A 36 -17.73 12.07 11.19
CA PHE A 36 -19.02 11.44 10.94
C PHE A 36 -19.34 11.43 9.44
N LEU A 37 -19.14 12.56 8.75
CA LEU A 37 -19.34 12.64 7.30
C LEU A 37 -18.51 11.59 6.54
N ILE A 38 -17.21 11.47 6.84
CA ILE A 38 -16.33 10.49 6.20
C ILE A 38 -16.78 9.06 6.49
N ALA A 39 -17.16 8.78 7.74
CA ALA A 39 -17.62 7.46 8.15
C ALA A 39 -18.91 7.05 7.43
N VAL A 40 -19.90 7.95 7.39
CA VAL A 40 -21.17 7.73 6.70
C VAL A 40 -20.95 7.55 5.21
N LEU A 41 -20.19 8.43 4.55
CA LEU A 41 -19.91 8.30 3.11
C LEU A 41 -19.31 6.93 2.78
N LYS A 42 -18.30 6.50 3.53
CA LYS A 42 -17.61 5.22 3.27
C LYS A 42 -18.48 4.00 3.61
N GLY A 43 -19.23 4.05 4.71
CA GLY A 43 -20.18 3.00 5.09
C GLY A 43 -21.36 2.89 4.12
N CYS A 44 -21.93 4.00 3.69
CA CYS A 44 -23.00 4.04 2.69
C CYS A 44 -22.53 3.51 1.33
N LEU A 45 -21.29 3.79 0.91
CA LEU A 45 -20.71 3.21 -0.30
C LEU A 45 -20.64 1.68 -0.24
N PHE A 46 -20.16 1.14 0.89
CA PHE A 46 -20.15 -0.31 1.13
C PHE A 46 -21.57 -0.90 1.07
N TYR A 47 -22.50 -0.32 1.84
CA TYR A 47 -23.88 -0.79 1.92
C TYR A 47 -24.56 -0.75 0.54
N THR A 48 -24.45 0.37 -0.17
CA THR A 48 -25.10 0.55 -1.47
C THR A 48 -24.54 -0.44 -2.49
N TYR A 49 -23.22 -0.67 -2.50
CA TYR A 49 -22.61 -1.64 -3.40
C TYR A 49 -23.14 -3.06 -3.16
N PHE A 50 -23.09 -3.55 -1.92
CA PHE A 50 -23.54 -4.92 -1.63
C PHE A 50 -25.06 -5.08 -1.66
N GLN A 51 -25.84 -4.03 -1.42
CA GLN A 51 -27.29 -4.13 -1.51
C GLN A 51 -27.78 -4.20 -2.96
N PHE A 52 -27.16 -3.44 -3.88
CA PHE A 52 -27.73 -3.22 -5.21
C PHE A 52 -26.84 -3.70 -6.38
N PHE A 53 -25.53 -3.79 -6.20
CA PHE A 53 -24.59 -4.03 -7.29
C PHE A 53 -23.83 -5.36 -7.21
N SER A 54 -23.80 -6.03 -6.05
CA SER A 54 -22.98 -7.23 -5.88
C SER A 54 -23.48 -8.46 -6.65
N VAL A 55 -24.77 -8.56 -6.99
CA VAL A 55 -25.31 -9.75 -7.69
C VAL A 55 -24.68 -9.92 -9.08
N ASN A 56 -24.40 -8.81 -9.76
CA ASN A 56 -23.64 -8.74 -11.01
C ASN A 56 -22.23 -8.15 -10.77
N GLY A 57 -21.71 -8.37 -9.56
CA GLY A 57 -20.53 -7.70 -9.05
C GLY A 57 -19.27 -8.01 -9.86
N TYR A 58 -18.26 -7.19 -9.62
CA TYR A 58 -16.93 -7.42 -10.17
C TYR A 58 -16.28 -8.54 -9.37
N TYR A 59 -15.86 -9.59 -10.06
CA TYR A 59 -15.15 -10.71 -9.44
C TYR A 59 -13.91 -11.02 -10.27
N LEU A 60 -12.77 -11.10 -9.60
CA LEU A 60 -11.52 -11.54 -10.17
C LEU A 60 -11.25 -12.99 -9.76
N LEU A 61 -10.60 -13.77 -10.62
CA LEU A 61 -10.32 -15.19 -10.34
C LEU A 61 -9.69 -15.40 -8.95
N ASP A 62 -8.70 -14.59 -8.59
CA ASP A 62 -8.05 -14.64 -7.28
C ASP A 62 -9.01 -14.44 -6.11
N ASP A 63 -9.95 -13.50 -6.22
CA ASP A 63 -10.85 -13.17 -5.11
C ASP A 63 -11.85 -14.30 -4.83
N ILE A 64 -12.32 -14.97 -5.89
CA ILE A 64 -13.22 -16.12 -5.81
C ILE A 64 -12.50 -17.29 -5.18
N VAL A 65 -11.26 -17.57 -5.60
CA VAL A 65 -10.43 -18.64 -5.05
C VAL A 65 -10.19 -18.40 -3.55
N TYR A 66 -9.75 -17.20 -3.19
CA TYR A 66 -9.52 -16.84 -1.79
C TYR A 66 -10.79 -16.97 -0.94
N PHE A 67 -11.95 -16.57 -1.48
CA PHE A 67 -13.22 -16.69 -0.78
C PHE A 67 -13.67 -18.14 -0.62
N ASN A 68 -13.79 -18.90 -1.71
CA ASN A 68 -14.38 -20.25 -1.72
C ASN A 68 -13.58 -21.23 -0.87
N ASP A 69 -12.26 -21.26 -1.04
CA ASP A 69 -11.40 -22.19 -0.31
C ASP A 69 -11.38 -21.89 1.18
N SER A 70 -11.33 -20.60 1.54
CA SER A 70 -11.41 -20.15 2.94
C SER A 70 -12.78 -20.47 3.54
N LEU A 71 -13.86 -20.31 2.76
CA LEU A 71 -15.23 -20.56 3.21
C LEU A 71 -15.47 -22.05 3.45
N ASN A 72 -15.01 -22.90 2.52
CA ASN A 72 -15.11 -24.35 2.67
C ASN A 72 -14.37 -24.81 3.92
N TYR A 73 -13.14 -24.32 4.10
CA TYR A 73 -12.34 -24.67 5.27
C TYR A 73 -12.96 -24.16 6.59
N TRP A 74 -13.56 -22.96 6.59
CA TRP A 74 -14.26 -22.43 7.74
C TRP A 74 -15.55 -23.20 8.07
N LYS A 75 -16.32 -23.62 7.05
CA LYS A 75 -17.56 -24.43 7.21
C LYS A 75 -17.30 -25.81 7.81
N GLU A 76 -16.10 -26.35 7.67
CA GLU A 76 -15.66 -27.57 8.37
C GLU A 76 -15.45 -27.37 9.89
N GLY A 77 -15.72 -26.17 10.42
CA GLY A 77 -15.57 -25.84 11.84
C GLY A 77 -14.19 -25.32 12.20
N ASN A 78 -13.37 -24.92 11.22
CA ASN A 78 -12.03 -24.36 11.46
C ASN A 78 -12.10 -22.83 11.61
N SER A 79 -12.15 -22.36 12.86
CA SER A 79 -11.99 -20.93 13.18
C SER A 79 -10.54 -20.48 13.07
N PHE A 80 -10.30 -19.17 12.92
CA PHE A 80 -8.97 -18.57 12.87
C PHE A 80 -8.09 -18.99 14.05
N ILE A 81 -8.64 -18.96 15.26
CA ILE A 81 -7.92 -19.34 16.49
C ILE A 81 -7.56 -20.82 16.46
N SER A 82 -8.50 -21.69 16.03
CA SER A 82 -8.26 -23.13 15.98
C SER A 82 -7.13 -23.49 15.01
N ILE A 83 -7.00 -22.77 13.89
CA ILE A 83 -5.97 -23.00 12.88
C ILE A 83 -4.60 -22.56 13.40
N ILE A 84 -4.52 -21.43 14.10
CA ILE A 84 -3.24 -20.94 14.65
C ILE A 84 -2.71 -21.87 15.76
N LEU A 85 -3.61 -22.46 16.55
CA LEU A 85 -3.23 -23.33 17.67
C LEU A 85 -2.95 -24.78 17.25
N ASP A 86 -3.45 -25.22 16.08
CA ASP A 86 -3.27 -26.58 15.58
C ASP A 86 -2.36 -26.60 14.33
N SER A 87 -1.15 -27.12 14.50
CA SER A 87 -0.14 -27.20 13.44
C SER A 87 -0.60 -28.04 12.25
N LYS A 88 -1.45 -29.05 12.43
CA LYS A 88 -1.98 -29.87 11.33
C LYS A 88 -2.95 -29.08 10.48
N LYS A 89 -3.84 -28.31 11.12
CA LYS A 89 -4.77 -27.40 10.43
C LYS A 89 -4.02 -26.32 9.67
N PHE A 90 -3.01 -25.70 10.30
CA PHE A 90 -2.17 -24.72 9.64
C PHE A 90 -1.43 -25.31 8.42
N ALA A 91 -0.85 -26.51 8.56
CA ALA A 91 -0.15 -27.18 7.46
C ALA A 91 -1.09 -27.53 6.28
N TYR A 92 -2.32 -27.93 6.57
CA TYR A 92 -3.33 -28.19 5.54
C TYR A 92 -3.76 -26.91 4.82
N LEU A 93 -3.99 -25.82 5.56
CA LEU A 93 -4.26 -24.52 4.94
C LEU A 93 -3.06 -24.06 4.08
N PHE A 94 -1.83 -24.30 4.54
CA PHE A 94 -0.62 -24.02 3.76
C PHE A 94 -0.56 -24.80 2.45
N SER A 95 -0.98 -26.07 2.45
CA SER A 95 -1.01 -26.88 1.24
C SER A 95 -2.09 -26.42 0.26
N ILE A 96 -3.29 -26.06 0.73
CA ILE A 96 -4.35 -25.52 -0.12
C ILE A 96 -3.91 -24.19 -0.74
N ALA A 97 -3.26 -23.34 0.04
CA ALA A 97 -2.76 -22.05 -0.43
C ALA A 97 -1.57 -22.17 -1.42
N GLY A 98 -1.11 -23.39 -1.74
CA GLY A 98 0.05 -23.60 -2.62
C GLY A 98 1.34 -23.02 -2.03
N GLY A 99 1.43 -22.90 -0.71
CA GLY A 99 2.55 -22.30 0.02
C GLY A 99 2.71 -20.79 -0.12
N GLN A 100 1.85 -20.11 -0.90
CA GLN A 100 1.86 -18.66 -1.07
C GLN A 100 0.53 -18.06 -0.58
N ASN A 101 0.52 -16.80 -0.16
CA ASN A 101 -0.72 -16.09 0.21
C ASN A 101 -1.51 -16.69 1.38
N ILE A 102 -0.97 -17.67 2.14
CA ILE A 102 -1.63 -18.31 3.28
C ILE A 102 -2.25 -17.30 4.26
N LEU A 103 -1.55 -16.20 4.52
CA LEU A 103 -2.03 -15.17 5.44
C LEU A 103 -3.33 -14.52 4.95
N TYR A 104 -3.59 -14.51 3.65
CA TYR A 104 -4.83 -13.98 3.12
C TYR A 104 -6.00 -14.95 3.27
N PHE A 105 -5.76 -16.26 3.21
CA PHE A 105 -6.79 -17.24 3.58
C PHE A 105 -7.13 -17.13 5.07
N LEU A 106 -6.12 -17.02 5.94
CA LEU A 106 -6.33 -16.75 7.36
C LEU A 106 -7.10 -15.45 7.60
N TYR A 107 -6.83 -14.42 6.80
CA TYR A 107 -7.54 -13.14 6.86
C TYR A 107 -9.02 -13.29 6.50
N ASN A 108 -9.36 -14.08 5.47
CA ASN A 108 -10.75 -14.38 5.12
C ASN A 108 -11.44 -15.16 6.25
N ILE A 109 -10.80 -16.19 6.78
CA ILE A 109 -11.36 -16.99 7.88
C ILE A 109 -11.61 -16.11 9.11
N LEU A 110 -10.67 -15.24 9.47
CA LEU A 110 -10.86 -14.25 10.52
C LEU A 110 -12.06 -13.34 10.25
N SER A 111 -12.25 -12.93 9.01
CA SER A 111 -13.40 -12.10 8.64
C SER A 111 -14.73 -12.85 8.76
N PHE A 112 -14.75 -14.16 8.45
CA PHE A 112 -15.93 -15.00 8.60
C PHE A 112 -16.28 -15.23 10.06
N ASP A 113 -15.28 -15.36 10.93
CA ASP A 113 -15.50 -15.43 12.38
C ASP A 113 -16.18 -14.16 12.93
N PHE A 114 -15.98 -12.99 12.32
CA PHE A 114 -16.62 -11.73 12.75
C PHE A 114 -17.96 -11.44 12.10
N PHE A 115 -18.11 -11.72 10.80
CA PHE A 115 -19.24 -11.26 10.00
C PHE A 115 -20.03 -12.39 9.33
N GLY A 116 -19.62 -13.65 9.52
CA GLY A 116 -20.21 -14.82 8.85
C GLY A 116 -19.58 -15.11 7.48
N GLY A 117 -19.94 -16.25 6.90
CA GLY A 117 -19.40 -16.77 5.64
C GLY A 117 -19.90 -16.05 4.37
N PHE A 118 -19.90 -14.71 4.38
CA PHE A 118 -20.32 -13.86 3.26
C PHE A 118 -19.11 -13.23 2.57
N TYR A 119 -19.22 -12.95 1.26
CA TYR A 119 -18.14 -12.35 0.50
C TYR A 119 -17.79 -10.93 0.95
N PHE A 120 -18.77 -10.17 1.45
CA PHE A 120 -18.51 -8.84 1.98
C PHE A 120 -17.68 -8.84 3.28
N ALA A 121 -17.59 -9.97 4.00
CA ALA A 121 -16.90 -10.06 5.29
C ALA A 121 -15.42 -9.62 5.23
N PRO A 122 -14.58 -10.16 4.33
CA PRO A 122 -13.20 -9.70 4.19
C PRO A 122 -13.09 -8.29 3.60
N VAL A 123 -14.09 -7.86 2.81
CA VAL A 123 -14.17 -6.49 2.28
C VAL A 123 -14.39 -5.48 3.41
N CYS A 124 -15.20 -5.80 4.43
CA CYS A 124 -15.32 -4.98 5.64
C CYS A 124 -13.94 -4.76 6.30
N LEU A 125 -13.16 -5.83 6.45
CA LEU A 125 -11.82 -5.70 7.02
C LEU A 125 -10.90 -4.87 6.11
N ASN A 126 -11.02 -4.98 4.77
CA ASN A 126 -10.25 -4.15 3.83
C ASN A 126 -10.54 -2.66 4.04
N ILE A 127 -11.81 -2.29 4.23
CA ILE A 127 -12.21 -0.92 4.55
C ILE A 127 -11.55 -0.44 5.85
N ILE A 128 -11.57 -1.25 6.91
CA ILE A 128 -10.92 -0.94 8.19
C ILE A 128 -9.40 -0.77 8.02
N LEU A 129 -8.77 -1.62 7.20
CA LEU A 129 -7.35 -1.53 6.87
C LEU A 129 -7.01 -0.22 6.16
N THR A 130 -7.85 0.26 5.22
CA THR A 130 -7.58 1.56 4.55
C THR A 130 -7.62 2.75 5.50
N VAL A 131 -8.51 2.75 6.49
CA VAL A 131 -8.55 3.83 7.49
C VAL A 131 -7.38 3.71 8.47
N THR A 132 -6.97 2.49 8.77
CA THR A 132 -5.77 2.21 9.56
C THR A 132 -4.52 2.69 8.83
N SER A 133 -4.38 2.38 7.54
CA SER A 133 -3.23 2.79 6.72
C SER A 133 -3.17 4.31 6.56
N ALA A 134 -4.31 4.98 6.33
CA ALA A 134 -4.42 6.44 6.32
C ALA A 134 -3.92 7.06 7.63
N ARG A 135 -4.31 6.48 8.77
CA ARG A 135 -3.88 6.95 10.10
C ARG A 135 -2.39 6.73 10.35
N ILE A 136 -1.83 5.61 9.89
CA ILE A 136 -0.40 5.34 10.00
C ILE A 136 0.37 6.33 9.12
N MET A 137 -0.09 6.58 7.90
CA MET A 137 0.52 7.54 7.00
C MET A 137 0.43 8.98 7.52
N TYR A 138 -0.71 9.37 8.12
CA TYR A 138 -0.83 10.63 8.87
C TYR A 138 0.29 10.79 9.91
N LYS A 139 0.55 9.74 10.72
CA LYS A 139 1.62 9.78 11.72
C LYS A 139 3.01 9.75 11.09
N PHE A 140 3.19 9.05 9.98
CA PHE A 140 4.43 9.08 9.21
C PHE A 140 4.73 10.51 8.74
N LEU A 141 3.76 11.16 8.09
CA LEU A 141 3.87 12.54 7.62
C LEU A 141 4.18 13.53 8.76
N GLN A 142 3.51 13.38 9.92
CA GLN A 142 3.84 14.18 11.11
C GLN A 142 5.29 13.94 11.58
N ASN A 143 5.75 12.69 11.61
CA ASN A 143 7.11 12.35 12.07
C ASN A 143 8.20 12.89 11.14
N ILE A 144 7.90 13.08 9.86
CA ILE A 144 8.82 13.70 8.91
C ILE A 144 8.67 15.23 8.86
N GLY A 145 7.82 15.82 9.69
CA GLY A 145 7.73 17.27 9.87
C GLY A 145 6.70 17.99 8.98
N PHE A 146 5.78 17.28 8.33
CA PHE A 146 4.71 17.94 7.60
C PHE A 146 3.77 18.69 8.54
N ASN A 147 3.26 19.84 8.09
CA ASN A 147 2.27 20.61 8.83
C ASN A 147 1.05 19.73 9.16
N ASN A 148 0.56 19.81 10.39
CA ASN A 148 -0.58 19.06 10.88
C ASN A 148 -1.83 19.19 9.98
N MET A 149 -2.07 20.36 9.39
CA MET A 149 -3.16 20.58 8.45
C MET A 149 -2.99 19.74 7.18
N ILE A 150 -1.78 19.71 6.59
CA ILE A 150 -1.48 18.89 5.41
C ILE A 150 -1.64 17.41 5.75
N CYS A 151 -1.18 16.97 6.92
CA CYS A 151 -1.38 15.60 7.38
C CYS A 151 -2.88 15.24 7.48
N LYS A 152 -3.70 16.13 8.06
CA LYS A 152 -5.16 15.93 8.15
C LYS A 152 -5.82 15.91 6.77
N LEU A 153 -5.43 16.81 5.87
CA LEU A 153 -5.93 16.83 4.49
C LEU A 153 -5.55 15.54 3.77
N TYR A 154 -4.32 15.06 3.92
CA TYR A 154 -3.90 13.77 3.38
C TYR A 154 -4.73 12.61 3.92
N PHE A 155 -5.01 12.59 5.23
CA PHE A 155 -5.86 11.55 5.82
C PHE A 155 -7.25 11.51 5.18
N VAL A 156 -7.89 12.67 5.02
CA VAL A 156 -9.21 12.76 4.36
C VAL A 156 -9.11 12.36 2.89
N PHE A 157 -8.14 12.94 2.17
CA PHE A 157 -7.94 12.71 0.74
C PHE A 157 -7.65 11.24 0.45
N PHE A 158 -6.81 10.57 1.25
CA PHE A 158 -6.49 9.15 1.10
C PHE A 158 -7.71 8.24 1.33
N ILE A 159 -8.48 8.47 2.40
CA ILE A 159 -9.64 7.61 2.71
C ILE A 159 -10.72 7.70 1.64
N LEU A 160 -10.90 8.90 1.08
CA LEU A 160 -11.88 9.21 0.04
C LEU A 160 -11.30 9.15 -1.38
N HIS A 161 -10.04 8.73 -1.53
CA HIS A 161 -9.43 8.64 -2.84
C HIS A 161 -10.12 7.54 -3.66
N TRP A 162 -10.49 7.86 -4.90
CA TRP A 162 -11.30 6.99 -5.75
C TRP A 162 -10.68 5.61 -5.98
N GLU A 163 -9.36 5.50 -6.14
CA GLU A 163 -8.68 4.19 -6.23
C GLU A 163 -8.79 3.40 -4.93
N ILE A 164 -8.57 4.05 -3.79
CA ILE A 164 -8.62 3.37 -2.49
C ILE A 164 -10.04 2.86 -2.22
N ILE A 165 -11.06 3.65 -2.55
CA ILE A 165 -12.46 3.21 -2.47
C ILE A 165 -12.68 2.00 -3.38
N ALA A 166 -12.31 2.08 -4.66
CA ALA A 166 -12.56 1.02 -5.62
C ALA A 166 -11.95 -0.33 -5.20
N TRP A 167 -10.68 -0.32 -4.78
CA TRP A 167 -9.98 -1.54 -4.38
C TRP A 167 -10.38 -2.09 -3.01
N SER A 168 -10.84 -1.24 -2.09
CA SER A 168 -11.17 -1.68 -0.72
C SER A 168 -12.64 -1.95 -0.47
N ASN A 169 -13.55 -1.38 -1.27
CA ASN A 169 -15.00 -1.49 -1.04
C ASN A 169 -15.66 -2.57 -1.89
N PHE A 170 -15.04 -3.03 -2.98
CA PHE A 170 -15.71 -3.91 -3.95
C PHE A 170 -15.17 -5.34 -3.95
N LEU A 171 -13.86 -5.51 -3.77
CA LEU A 171 -13.19 -6.80 -4.00
C LEU A 171 -12.52 -7.37 -2.76
N ASN A 172 -12.54 -8.71 -2.68
CA ASN A 172 -11.80 -9.48 -1.69
C ASN A 172 -10.35 -9.75 -2.13
N LEU A 173 -9.50 -8.71 -2.14
CA LEU A 173 -8.09 -8.83 -2.54
C LEU A 173 -7.07 -8.54 -1.43
N LYS A 174 -5.99 -9.31 -1.43
CA LYS A 174 -4.84 -9.17 -0.52
C LYS A 174 -4.10 -7.84 -0.63
N ASP A 175 -4.27 -7.13 -1.74
CA ASP A 175 -3.49 -5.95 -2.07
C ASP A 175 -3.72 -4.79 -1.07
N THR A 176 -4.92 -4.68 -0.47
CA THR A 176 -5.18 -3.70 0.60
C THR A 176 -4.40 -4.00 1.89
N LEU A 177 -4.24 -5.30 2.22
CA LEU A 177 -3.42 -5.74 3.35
C LEU A 177 -1.93 -5.51 3.08
N VAL A 178 -1.46 -5.84 1.89
CA VAL A 178 -0.10 -5.57 1.41
C VAL A 178 0.22 -4.07 1.49
N HIS A 179 -0.69 -3.23 0.99
CA HIS A 179 -0.56 -1.78 1.03
C HIS A 179 -0.45 -1.26 2.48
N THR A 180 -1.32 -1.74 3.37
CA THR A 180 -1.30 -1.35 4.79
C THR A 180 0.01 -1.74 5.48
N LEU A 181 0.51 -2.96 5.23
CA LEU A 181 1.78 -3.44 5.76
C LEU A 181 2.97 -2.67 5.18
N THR A 182 2.93 -2.29 3.89
CA THR A 182 3.95 -1.47 3.24
C THR A 182 4.07 -0.09 3.90
N ILE A 183 2.94 0.61 4.10
CA ILE A 183 2.92 1.89 4.83
C ILE A 183 3.42 1.71 6.27
N THR A 184 3.00 0.63 6.94
CA THR A 184 3.41 0.32 8.32
C THR A 184 4.93 0.10 8.42
N SER A 185 5.51 -0.60 7.45
CA SER A 185 6.95 -0.80 7.35
C SER A 185 7.69 0.53 7.18
N PHE A 186 7.23 1.43 6.29
CA PHE A 186 7.83 2.77 6.16
C PHE A 186 7.74 3.60 7.43
N TYR A 187 6.60 3.53 8.12
CA TYR A 187 6.42 4.18 9.42
C TYR A 187 7.42 3.72 10.47
N TYR A 188 7.65 2.41 10.61
CA TYR A 188 8.61 1.90 11.56
C TYR A 188 10.07 2.09 11.12
N LEU A 189 10.38 1.98 9.82
CA LEU A 189 11.70 2.32 9.28
C LEU A 189 12.06 3.79 9.56
N GLN A 190 11.12 4.71 9.37
CA GLN A 190 11.33 6.12 9.72
C GLN A 190 11.55 6.30 11.22
N LYS A 191 10.80 5.58 12.06
CA LYS A 191 11.01 5.62 13.52
C LYS A 191 12.38 5.09 13.95
N LEU A 192 12.95 4.11 13.24
CA LEU A 192 14.32 3.65 13.49
C LEU A 192 15.36 4.73 13.19
N GLN A 193 15.11 5.58 12.19
CA GLN A 193 15.99 6.69 11.86
C GLN A 193 15.93 7.82 12.89
N LEU A 194 14.76 8.04 13.50
CA LEU A 194 14.63 8.95 14.63
C LEU A 194 15.39 8.38 15.83
N LYS A 195 16.21 9.19 16.53
CA LYS A 195 17.01 8.78 17.71
C LYS A 195 16.14 8.48 18.94
N GLN A 196 15.11 7.66 18.80
CA GLN A 196 14.19 7.30 19.88
C GLN A 196 14.78 6.20 20.78
N THR A 197 14.43 6.24 22.06
CA THR A 197 14.89 5.33 23.11
C THR A 197 14.43 3.88 22.96
N LYS A 198 13.50 3.60 22.03
CA LYS A 198 12.86 2.27 21.86
C LYS A 198 13.28 1.56 20.56
N LYS A 199 14.59 1.57 20.25
CA LYS A 199 15.12 1.01 19.00
C LYS A 199 14.82 -0.48 18.84
N VAL A 200 15.03 -1.30 19.87
CA VAL A 200 14.80 -2.76 19.80
C VAL A 200 13.35 -3.09 19.49
N ARG A 201 12.39 -2.50 20.23
CA ARG A 201 10.95 -2.71 19.96
C ARG A 201 10.56 -2.28 18.54
N THR A 202 11.12 -1.18 18.05
CA THR A 202 10.84 -0.68 16.70
C THR A 202 11.44 -1.63 15.65
N PHE A 203 12.64 -2.15 15.90
CA PHE A 203 13.29 -3.13 15.03
C PHE A 203 12.50 -4.44 14.95
N LEU A 204 12.07 -4.97 16.10
CA LEU A 204 11.19 -6.15 16.15
C LEU A 204 9.88 -5.92 15.41
N ALA A 205 9.31 -4.71 15.51
CA ALA A 205 8.12 -4.36 14.75
C ALA A 205 8.37 -4.33 13.23
N VAL A 206 9.51 -3.77 12.77
CA VAL A 206 9.90 -3.85 11.35
C VAL A 206 10.06 -5.30 10.92
N ALA A 207 10.83 -6.09 11.66
CA ALA A 207 11.08 -7.50 11.33
C ALA A 207 9.77 -8.29 11.23
N PHE A 208 8.87 -8.12 12.20
CA PHE A 208 7.55 -8.76 12.19
C PHE A 208 6.75 -8.37 10.94
N VAL A 209 6.62 -7.07 10.64
CA VAL A 209 5.86 -6.61 9.48
C VAL A 209 6.48 -7.11 8.16
N MET A 210 7.81 -7.13 8.05
CA MET A 210 8.51 -7.66 6.86
C MET A 210 8.29 -9.17 6.68
N ILE A 211 8.29 -9.95 7.77
CA ILE A 211 7.99 -11.39 7.72
C ILE A 211 6.56 -11.62 7.25
N VAL A 212 5.58 -10.95 7.88
CA VAL A 212 4.17 -11.03 7.47
C VAL A 212 4.02 -10.66 5.99
N LEU A 213 4.66 -9.58 5.55
CA LEU A 213 4.63 -9.13 4.17
C LEU A 213 5.28 -10.14 3.21
N SER A 214 6.30 -10.88 3.63
CA SER A 214 6.93 -11.91 2.78
C SER A 214 6.00 -13.09 2.47
N PHE A 215 5.07 -13.42 3.35
CA PHE A 215 4.06 -14.46 3.10
C PHE A 215 2.94 -14.01 2.15
N LEU A 216 2.76 -12.70 1.98
CA LEU A 216 1.78 -12.13 1.04
C LEU A 216 2.42 -11.78 -0.31
N ARG A 217 3.61 -11.17 -0.27
CA ARG A 217 4.36 -10.64 -1.42
C ARG A 217 5.85 -10.65 -1.09
N PHE A 218 6.53 -11.75 -1.38
CA PHE A 218 7.93 -11.99 -0.99
C PHE A 218 8.93 -10.91 -1.47
N TYR A 219 8.69 -10.31 -2.64
CA TYR A 219 9.62 -9.32 -3.20
C TYR A 219 9.52 -7.94 -2.55
N ILE A 220 8.38 -7.60 -1.93
CA ILE A 220 8.19 -6.26 -1.36
C ILE A 220 9.16 -5.99 -0.20
N PRO A 221 9.30 -6.88 0.81
CA PRO A 221 10.31 -6.71 1.86
C PRO A 221 11.72 -6.51 1.30
N LEU A 222 12.08 -7.25 0.24
CA LEU A 222 13.38 -7.12 -0.42
C LEU A 222 13.56 -5.71 -1.01
N PHE A 223 12.57 -5.19 -1.73
CA PHE A 223 12.60 -3.81 -2.24
C PHE A 223 12.66 -2.78 -1.12
N MET A 224 11.97 -2.98 -0.01
CA MET A 224 12.02 -2.04 1.12
C MET A 224 13.39 -2.04 1.80
N ILE A 225 13.99 -3.21 2.01
CA ILE A 225 15.35 -3.35 2.55
C ILE A 225 16.35 -2.71 1.59
N PHE A 226 16.25 -3.02 0.29
CA PHE A 226 17.13 -2.46 -0.74
C PHE A 226 17.02 -0.94 -0.82
N THR A 227 15.79 -0.40 -0.76
CA THR A 227 15.54 1.05 -0.71
C THR A 227 16.23 1.66 0.51
N PHE A 228 16.06 1.07 1.70
CA PHE A 228 16.66 1.58 2.93
C PHE A 228 18.20 1.55 2.89
N ILE A 229 18.78 0.44 2.43
CA ILE A 229 20.25 0.29 2.28
C ILE A 229 20.77 1.33 1.28
N THR A 230 20.14 1.43 0.11
CA THR A 230 20.52 2.39 -0.94
C THR A 230 20.43 3.81 -0.43
N TYR A 231 19.36 4.16 0.29
CA TYR A 231 19.21 5.46 0.90
C TYR A 231 20.34 5.78 1.90
N ARG A 232 20.66 4.85 2.82
CA ARG A 232 21.74 5.01 3.80
C ARG A 232 23.11 5.08 3.14
N PHE A 233 23.30 4.30 2.08
CA PHE A 233 24.51 4.33 1.28
C PHE A 233 24.68 5.68 0.58
N LEU A 234 23.64 6.24 -0.04
CA LEU A 234 23.67 7.58 -0.65
C LEU A 234 24.02 8.66 0.39
N GLN A 235 23.49 8.56 1.62
CA GLN A 235 23.88 9.47 2.70
C GLN A 235 25.37 9.36 3.06
N PHE A 236 25.87 8.13 3.20
CA PHE A 236 27.28 7.87 3.48
C PHE A 236 28.20 8.43 2.38
N VAL A 237 27.86 8.15 1.13
CA VAL A 237 28.59 8.60 -0.07
C VAL A 237 28.59 10.12 -0.18
N ASN A 238 27.48 10.78 0.16
CA ASN A 238 27.41 12.25 0.18
C ASN A 238 28.25 12.88 1.30
N ALA A 239 28.57 12.15 2.36
CA ALA A 239 29.48 12.61 3.40
C ALA A 239 30.96 12.56 2.97
N ILE A 240 31.29 11.84 1.88
CA ILE A 240 32.64 11.77 1.33
C ILE A 240 32.96 13.09 0.62
N LYS A 241 33.99 13.79 1.11
CA LYS A 241 34.44 15.08 0.55
C LYS A 241 35.07 14.95 -0.84
N ASP A 242 35.77 13.84 -1.11
CA ASP A 242 36.42 13.59 -2.40
C ASP A 242 35.39 13.21 -3.48
N LYS A 243 35.23 14.09 -4.47
CA LYS A 243 34.31 13.90 -5.60
C LYS A 243 34.65 12.69 -6.46
N LYS A 244 35.93 12.35 -6.66
CA LYS A 244 36.35 11.22 -7.51
C LYS A 244 36.02 9.90 -6.82
N LEU A 245 36.40 9.77 -5.55
CA LEU A 245 36.07 8.60 -4.73
C LEU A 245 34.55 8.40 -4.62
N ARG A 246 33.81 9.51 -4.45
CA ARG A 246 32.34 9.50 -4.43
C ARG A 246 31.75 8.91 -5.72
N ILE A 247 32.21 9.37 -6.89
CA ILE A 247 31.74 8.86 -8.18
C ILE A 247 32.12 7.39 -8.37
N LEU A 248 33.35 7.00 -8.02
CA LEU A 248 33.81 5.61 -8.11
C LEU A 248 32.90 4.68 -7.29
N ILE A 249 32.64 5.04 -6.02
CA ILE A 249 31.79 4.25 -5.12
C ILE A 249 30.34 4.17 -5.64
N LEU A 250 29.79 5.27 -6.18
CA LEU A 250 28.45 5.25 -6.80
C LEU A 250 28.39 4.31 -7.99
N VAL A 251 29.37 4.39 -8.90
CA VAL A 251 29.44 3.53 -10.09
C VAL A 251 29.57 2.07 -9.66
N SER A 252 30.46 1.75 -8.71
CA SER A 252 30.63 0.39 -8.22
C SER A 252 29.33 -0.19 -7.66
N VAL A 253 28.58 0.56 -6.85
CA VAL A 253 27.32 0.04 -6.28
C VAL A 253 26.19 -0.02 -7.30
N LEU A 254 26.09 0.96 -8.21
CA LEU A 254 25.07 0.95 -9.27
C LEU A 254 25.27 -0.17 -10.29
N PHE A 255 26.50 -0.64 -10.51
CA PHE A 255 26.78 -1.75 -11.44
C PHE A 255 26.85 -3.09 -10.71
N ILE A 256 27.66 -3.20 -9.65
CA ILE A 256 27.93 -4.47 -8.97
C ILE A 256 26.75 -4.90 -8.10
N GLY A 257 26.08 -3.96 -7.44
CA GLY A 257 24.96 -4.24 -6.54
C GLY A 257 23.80 -4.95 -7.25
N PRO A 258 23.27 -4.41 -8.36
CA PRO A 258 22.25 -5.07 -9.16
C PRO A 258 22.70 -6.41 -9.74
N LEU A 259 23.96 -6.53 -10.18
CA LEU A 259 24.50 -7.80 -10.69
C LEU A 259 24.50 -8.90 -9.63
N LEU A 260 24.97 -8.60 -8.41
CA LEU A 260 24.97 -9.56 -7.29
C LEU A 260 23.55 -9.91 -6.84
N CYS A 261 22.65 -8.92 -6.80
CA CYS A 261 21.25 -9.14 -6.45
C CYS A 261 20.55 -10.01 -7.50
N LEU A 262 20.77 -9.72 -8.79
CA LEU A 262 20.26 -10.50 -9.89
C LEU A 262 20.80 -11.93 -9.85
N GLN A 263 22.09 -12.12 -9.59
CA GLN A 263 22.69 -13.45 -9.44
C GLN A 263 22.08 -14.24 -8.27
N PHE A 264 21.82 -13.58 -7.14
CA PHE A 264 21.15 -14.21 -6.00
C PHE A 264 19.69 -14.60 -6.31
N LEU A 265 18.96 -13.76 -7.06
CA LEU A 265 17.61 -14.08 -7.50
C LEU A 265 17.62 -15.22 -8.53
N LEU A 266 18.55 -15.17 -9.50
CA LEU A 266 18.77 -16.20 -10.53
C LEU A 266 19.06 -17.57 -9.95
N SER A 267 19.91 -17.65 -8.92
CA SER A 267 20.25 -18.94 -8.30
C SER A 267 19.11 -19.54 -7.48
N ARG A 268 18.15 -18.73 -7.02
CA ARG A 268 17.07 -19.19 -6.15
C ARG A 268 15.73 -19.40 -6.87
N TYR A 269 15.51 -18.72 -7.99
CA TYR A 269 14.23 -18.69 -8.72
C TYR A 269 14.39 -18.96 -10.21
N GLN A 270 15.34 -19.81 -10.59
CA GLN A 270 15.72 -20.04 -11.99
C GLN A 270 14.55 -20.43 -12.92
N PHE A 271 13.57 -21.18 -12.40
CA PHE A 271 12.35 -21.55 -13.15
C PHE A 271 11.44 -20.34 -13.41
N GLU A 272 11.18 -19.53 -12.38
CA GLU A 272 10.34 -18.34 -12.49
C GLU A 272 11.02 -17.30 -13.40
N ILE A 273 12.34 -17.17 -13.33
CA ILE A 273 13.08 -16.18 -14.11
C ILE A 273 13.06 -16.48 -15.61
N ASN A 274 13.09 -17.76 -16.00
CA ASN A 274 12.93 -18.12 -17.42
C ASN A 274 11.54 -17.75 -17.96
N LEU A 275 10.50 -17.85 -17.14
CA LEU A 275 9.17 -17.33 -17.46
C LEU A 275 9.18 -15.79 -17.56
N PHE A 276 9.84 -15.14 -16.60
CA PHE A 276 9.94 -13.68 -16.52
C PHE A 276 10.76 -13.04 -17.66
N LEU A 277 11.82 -13.70 -18.15
CA LEU A 277 12.63 -13.20 -19.26
C LEU A 277 11.86 -13.24 -20.60
N GLY A 278 10.89 -14.14 -20.74
CA GLY A 278 10.02 -14.20 -21.92
C GLY A 278 9.09 -12.99 -22.07
N SER A 279 8.70 -12.37 -20.96
CA SER A 279 7.77 -11.22 -20.91
C SER A 279 8.47 -9.87 -20.63
N PHE A 280 9.79 -9.80 -20.81
CA PHE A 280 10.58 -8.60 -20.52
C PHE A 280 10.27 -7.48 -21.52
N THR A 281 9.80 -6.35 -21.01
CA THR A 281 9.52 -5.14 -21.81
C THR A 281 10.55 -4.05 -21.52
N ASN A 282 10.63 -3.03 -22.38
CA ASN A 282 11.46 -1.85 -22.11
C ASN A 282 11.07 -1.22 -20.76
N PRO A 283 11.96 -1.21 -19.74
CA PRO A 283 11.59 -0.81 -18.38
C PRO A 283 11.13 0.64 -18.26
N LEU A 284 11.70 1.55 -19.07
CA LEU A 284 11.33 2.98 -19.02
C LEU A 284 9.92 3.19 -19.60
N PHE A 285 9.66 2.59 -20.76
CA PHE A 285 8.33 2.64 -21.37
C PHE A 285 7.28 1.95 -20.48
N GLY A 286 7.63 0.78 -19.94
CA GLY A 286 6.76 0.03 -19.04
C GLY A 286 6.49 0.76 -17.72
N ALA A 287 7.48 1.46 -17.15
CA ALA A 287 7.28 2.25 -15.93
C ALA A 287 6.32 3.43 -16.18
N ILE A 288 6.45 4.10 -17.32
CA ILE A 288 5.49 5.13 -17.74
C ILE A 288 4.11 4.50 -17.91
N ARG A 289 3.99 3.41 -18.65
CA ARG A 289 2.71 2.71 -18.83
C ARG A 289 2.08 2.33 -17.49
N TYR A 290 2.83 1.67 -16.60
CA TYR A 290 2.39 1.27 -15.26
C TYR A 290 1.82 2.42 -14.43
N LEU A 291 2.46 3.60 -14.44
CA LEU A 291 1.96 4.77 -13.71
C LEU A 291 0.66 5.34 -14.29
N PHE A 292 0.44 5.17 -15.60
CA PHE A 292 -0.70 5.70 -16.33
C PHE A 292 -1.86 4.69 -16.48
N THR A 293 -1.64 3.42 -16.12
CA THR A 293 -2.70 2.39 -16.04
C THR A 293 -3.57 2.61 -14.79
N PRO A 294 -4.92 2.47 -14.87
CA PRO A 294 -5.69 2.10 -16.04
C PRO A 294 -5.95 3.29 -16.96
N ILE A 295 -5.93 3.02 -18.27
CA ILE A 295 -6.31 4.01 -19.29
C ILE A 295 -7.83 4.02 -19.38
N PRO A 296 -8.49 5.20 -19.24
CA PRO A 296 -9.92 5.31 -19.43
C PRO A 296 -10.36 4.72 -20.75
N TRP A 297 -11.53 4.07 -20.77
CA TRP A 297 -12.13 3.44 -21.97
C TRP A 297 -11.40 2.22 -22.53
N GLN A 298 -10.22 1.86 -22.02
CA GLN A 298 -9.48 0.64 -22.39
C GLN A 298 -9.45 -0.37 -21.23
N ILE A 299 -10.48 -0.33 -20.41
CA ILE A 299 -10.57 -1.17 -19.21
C ILE A 299 -11.19 -2.50 -19.63
N GLU A 300 -10.52 -3.58 -19.26
CA GLU A 300 -11.02 -4.94 -19.45
C GLU A 300 -12.34 -5.14 -18.70
N PRO A 301 -13.25 -6.00 -19.21
CA PRO A 301 -14.57 -6.22 -18.62
C PRO A 301 -14.54 -6.49 -17.11
N ASP A 302 -13.59 -7.30 -16.65
CA ASP A 302 -13.42 -7.71 -15.25
C ASP A 302 -13.01 -6.54 -14.32
N TYR A 303 -12.46 -5.47 -14.90
CA TYR A 303 -11.97 -4.28 -14.18
C TYR A 303 -12.88 -3.06 -14.34
N THR A 304 -14.10 -3.21 -14.86
CA THR A 304 -15.00 -2.09 -15.16
C THR A 304 -15.33 -1.21 -13.95
N PHE A 305 -15.18 -1.70 -12.72
CA PHE A 305 -15.23 -0.89 -11.48
C PHE A 305 -14.16 0.21 -11.39
N LEU A 306 -13.07 0.08 -12.15
CA LEU A 306 -12.00 1.08 -12.26
C LEU A 306 -12.30 2.16 -13.29
N PHE A 307 -13.47 2.14 -13.94
CA PHE A 307 -13.83 3.14 -14.95
C PHE A 307 -13.75 4.57 -14.41
N TRP A 308 -14.54 4.92 -13.40
CA TRP A 308 -14.48 6.25 -12.80
C TRP A 308 -13.15 6.56 -12.13
N PRO A 309 -12.55 5.64 -11.34
CA PRO A 309 -11.20 5.82 -10.82
C PRO A 309 -10.15 6.15 -11.89
N SER A 310 -10.20 5.51 -13.07
CA SER A 310 -9.30 5.79 -14.18
C SER A 310 -9.42 7.23 -14.68
N VAL A 311 -10.66 7.72 -14.87
CA VAL A 311 -10.91 9.09 -15.34
C VAL A 311 -10.36 10.10 -14.34
N PHE A 312 -10.63 9.91 -13.05
CA PHE A 312 -10.13 10.81 -12.01
C PHE A 312 -8.61 10.74 -11.86
N ASN A 313 -7.98 9.57 -12.01
CA ASN A 313 -6.52 9.48 -12.04
C ASN A 313 -5.93 10.33 -13.17
N TRP A 314 -6.49 10.21 -14.37
CA TRP A 314 -6.01 10.96 -15.53
C TRP A 314 -6.21 12.47 -15.36
N ILE A 315 -7.34 12.90 -14.80
CA ILE A 315 -7.55 14.31 -14.42
C ILE A 315 -6.52 14.75 -13.37
N SER A 316 -6.18 13.87 -12.43
CA SER A 316 -5.24 14.17 -11.35
C SER A 316 -3.76 14.15 -11.77
N LEU A 317 -3.46 13.63 -12.96
CA LEU A 317 -2.11 13.34 -13.43
C LEU A 317 -1.20 14.58 -13.45
N PRO A 318 -1.62 15.77 -13.93
CA PRO A 318 -0.77 16.96 -13.87
C PRO A 318 -0.37 17.33 -12.43
N PHE A 319 -1.28 17.15 -11.47
CA PHE A 319 -1.01 17.37 -10.05
C PHE A 319 -0.05 16.30 -9.50
N MET A 320 -0.22 15.04 -9.90
CA MET A 320 0.69 13.96 -9.52
C MET A 320 2.11 14.26 -10.00
N ILE A 321 2.30 14.61 -11.28
CA ILE A 321 3.62 14.91 -11.87
C ILE A 321 4.27 16.09 -11.16
N TYR A 322 3.53 17.19 -10.98
CA TYR A 322 4.04 18.37 -10.29
C TYR A 322 4.35 18.08 -8.81
N GLY A 323 3.50 17.30 -8.14
CA GLY A 323 3.71 16.86 -6.77
C GLY A 323 4.93 15.97 -6.59
N ILE A 324 5.16 15.02 -7.50
CA ILE A 324 6.38 14.19 -7.54
C ILE A 324 7.61 15.09 -7.63
N PHE A 325 7.59 16.07 -8.54
CA PHE A 325 8.68 17.05 -8.68
C PHE A 325 8.92 17.85 -7.39
N MET A 326 7.85 18.31 -6.74
CA MET A 326 7.93 19.03 -5.47
C MET A 326 8.49 18.14 -4.35
N LEU A 327 8.03 16.88 -4.25
CA LEU A 327 8.52 15.89 -3.28
C LEU A 327 10.02 15.59 -3.49
N PHE A 328 10.50 15.50 -4.74
CA PHE A 328 11.93 15.33 -5.03
C PHE A 328 12.78 16.54 -4.60
N LYS A 329 12.21 17.74 -4.63
CA LYS A 329 12.88 18.95 -4.16
C LYS A 329 12.94 19.06 -2.64
N MET A 330 12.12 18.31 -1.91
CA MET A 330 12.14 18.34 -0.45
C MET A 330 13.39 17.66 0.08
N ASP A 331 14.18 18.37 0.88
CA ASP A 331 15.34 17.80 1.58
C ASP A 331 14.92 17.04 2.85
N ASN A 332 13.99 16.09 2.69
CA ASN A 332 13.47 15.32 3.80
C ASN A 332 13.85 13.84 3.69
N PRO A 333 14.45 13.24 4.74
CA PRO A 333 14.93 11.87 4.70
C PRO A 333 13.82 10.85 4.44
N GLY A 334 12.65 11.04 5.04
CA GLY A 334 11.51 10.13 4.86
C GLY A 334 10.89 10.25 3.47
N ILE A 335 10.80 11.46 2.91
CA ILE A 335 10.33 11.65 1.53
C ILE A 335 11.30 11.03 0.53
N LYS A 336 12.62 11.25 0.68
CA LYS A 336 13.63 10.62 -0.19
C LYS A 336 13.54 9.11 -0.17
N LEU A 337 13.31 8.51 1.00
CA LEU A 337 13.09 7.07 1.14
C LEU A 337 11.84 6.61 0.37
N LEU A 338 10.71 7.31 0.48
CA LEU A 338 9.50 7.00 -0.28
C LEU A 338 9.71 7.16 -1.79
N MET A 339 10.34 8.25 -2.23
CA MET A 339 10.57 8.52 -3.64
C MET A 339 11.52 7.49 -4.28
N LEU A 340 12.54 7.06 -3.55
CA LEU A 340 13.43 5.99 -4.01
C LEU A 340 12.66 4.67 -4.18
N TYR A 341 11.79 4.32 -3.23
CA TYR A 341 10.94 3.14 -3.34
C TYR A 341 9.96 3.25 -4.51
N PHE A 342 9.33 4.41 -4.69
CA PHE A 342 8.44 4.69 -5.80
C PHE A 342 9.12 4.46 -7.16
N ILE A 343 10.35 4.98 -7.34
CA ILE A 343 11.14 4.76 -8.56
C ILE A 343 11.43 3.26 -8.74
N LEU A 344 11.94 2.60 -7.70
CA LEU A 344 12.35 1.20 -7.78
C LEU A 344 11.18 0.27 -8.14
N ILE A 345 10.04 0.44 -7.48
CA ILE A 345 8.84 -0.36 -7.75
C ILE A 345 8.26 -0.05 -9.13
N SER A 346 8.27 1.21 -9.56
CA SER A 346 7.79 1.59 -10.91
C SER A 346 8.66 0.99 -12.02
N ILE A 347 9.98 0.97 -11.85
CA ILE A 347 10.91 0.32 -12.80
C ILE A 347 10.70 -1.20 -12.76
N PHE A 348 10.60 -1.79 -11.57
CA PHE A 348 10.40 -3.24 -11.44
C PHE A 348 9.13 -3.71 -12.15
N TYR A 349 7.98 -3.10 -11.87
CA TYR A 349 6.74 -3.45 -12.57
C TYR A 349 6.76 -3.04 -14.05
N GLY A 350 7.51 -1.99 -14.40
CA GLY A 350 7.75 -1.61 -15.79
C GLY A 350 8.55 -2.64 -16.60
N CYS A 351 9.36 -3.49 -15.96
CA CYS A 351 10.09 -4.55 -16.65
C CYS A 351 9.18 -5.68 -17.16
N PHE A 352 7.99 -5.86 -16.58
CA PHE A 352 7.15 -7.04 -16.82
C PHE A 352 5.76 -6.64 -17.34
N GLY A 353 5.46 -6.94 -18.60
CA GLY A 353 4.20 -6.56 -19.24
C GLY A 353 2.95 -6.98 -18.45
N GLU A 354 2.95 -8.20 -17.91
CA GLU A 354 1.85 -8.78 -17.12
C GLU A 354 1.64 -8.08 -15.77
N LEU A 355 2.68 -7.45 -15.21
CA LEU A 355 2.61 -6.77 -13.91
C LEU A 355 2.33 -5.26 -14.04
N GLN A 356 2.12 -4.75 -15.25
CA GLN A 356 1.80 -3.34 -15.51
C GLN A 356 0.32 -3.00 -15.23
N GLY A 357 -0.44 -3.93 -14.66
CA GLY A 357 -1.85 -3.78 -14.31
C GLY A 357 -2.10 -2.83 -13.12
N PRO A 358 -3.30 -2.24 -13.03
CA PRO A 358 -3.63 -1.24 -12.01
C PRO A 358 -3.61 -1.83 -10.59
N ARG A 359 -3.87 -3.13 -10.45
CA ARG A 359 -3.79 -3.86 -9.17
C ARG A 359 -2.41 -3.75 -8.51
N HIS A 360 -1.33 -3.83 -9.29
CA HIS A 360 0.03 -3.73 -8.78
C HIS A 360 0.39 -2.28 -8.39
N ARG A 361 -0.33 -1.29 -8.90
CA ARG A 361 -0.16 0.13 -8.55
C ARG A 361 -0.65 0.45 -7.14
N LEU A 362 -1.66 -0.27 -6.64
CA LEU A 362 -2.23 -0.08 -5.30
C LEU A 362 -1.17 -0.06 -4.19
N GLN A 363 -0.07 -0.81 -4.36
CA GLN A 363 1.04 -0.86 -3.42
C GLN A 363 1.75 0.49 -3.21
N ILE A 364 1.79 1.34 -4.25
CA ILE A 364 2.45 2.66 -4.23
C ILE A 364 1.45 3.82 -4.27
N ASP A 365 0.14 3.53 -4.30
CA ASP A 365 -0.90 4.55 -4.39
C ASP A 365 -0.82 5.58 -3.25
N PHE A 366 -0.37 5.21 -2.05
CA PHE A 366 -0.17 6.18 -0.97
C PHE A 366 0.84 7.29 -1.31
N ILE A 367 1.84 6.99 -2.14
CA ILE A 367 2.83 7.95 -2.63
C ILE A 367 2.22 8.79 -3.76
N ILE A 368 1.46 8.16 -4.67
CA ILE A 368 0.74 8.84 -5.75
C ILE A 368 -0.26 9.85 -5.18
N ILE A 369 -1.08 9.42 -4.21
CA ILE A 369 -2.06 10.25 -3.51
C ILE A 369 -1.37 11.41 -2.79
N LEU A 370 -0.19 11.17 -2.19
CA LEU A 370 0.58 12.23 -1.54
C LEU A 370 1.06 13.24 -2.58
N ALA A 371 1.58 12.77 -3.70
CA ALA A 371 2.02 13.62 -4.79
C ALA A 371 0.86 14.44 -5.35
N GLN A 372 -0.28 13.84 -5.67
CA GLN A 372 -1.47 14.55 -6.13
C GLN A 372 -1.89 15.66 -5.16
N LEU A 373 -1.97 15.37 -3.85
CA LEU A 373 -2.30 16.37 -2.85
C LEU A 373 -1.29 17.53 -2.83
N ILE A 374 0.01 17.22 -2.80
CA ILE A 374 1.06 18.23 -2.80
C ILE A 374 1.05 19.05 -4.08
N GLY A 375 0.77 18.43 -5.23
CA GLY A 375 0.63 19.12 -6.51
C GLY A 375 -0.55 20.10 -6.51
N VAL A 376 -1.72 19.67 -6.05
CA VAL A 376 -2.91 20.53 -5.91
C VAL A 376 -2.61 21.71 -4.98
N LEU A 377 -2.09 21.44 -3.78
CA LEU A 377 -1.77 22.49 -2.81
C LEU A 377 -0.71 23.45 -3.35
N SER A 378 0.32 22.97 -4.03
CA SER A 378 1.40 23.80 -4.58
C SER A 378 0.93 24.71 -5.72
N LEU A 379 0.00 24.25 -6.57
CA LEU A 379 -0.56 25.08 -7.64
C LEU A 379 -1.58 26.09 -7.10
N TRP A 380 -2.43 25.69 -6.16
CA TRP A 380 -3.46 26.58 -5.60
C TRP A 380 -2.86 27.74 -4.79
N ALA A 381 -1.74 27.49 -4.12
CA ALA A 381 -1.00 28.45 -3.32
C ALA A 381 -0.49 29.70 -4.05
N GLY A 382 -0.33 29.63 -5.37
CA GLY A 382 0.64 30.46 -6.08
C GLY A 382 2.08 30.10 -5.69
N LYS A 383 3.05 30.36 -6.58
CA LYS A 383 4.48 30.07 -6.33
C LYS A 383 4.93 30.77 -5.03
N GLY A 384 5.10 30.02 -3.94
CA GLY A 384 5.90 30.43 -2.78
C GLY A 384 5.21 30.68 -1.44
N LYS A 385 3.90 30.41 -1.24
CA LYS A 385 3.23 30.75 0.04
C LYS A 385 2.65 29.62 0.90
N VAL A 386 2.21 28.49 0.33
CA VAL A 386 1.44 27.49 1.12
C VAL A 386 2.29 26.36 1.67
N ILE A 387 3.52 26.22 1.18
CA ILE A 387 4.42 25.25 1.75
C ILE A 387 5.71 25.98 2.09
N ASP A 388 5.78 26.50 3.31
CA ASP A 388 7.05 26.60 4.04
C ASP A 388 7.62 25.16 4.13
N LEU A 389 8.16 24.69 3.00
CA LEU A 389 9.00 23.51 2.89
C LEU A 389 10.39 23.77 3.46
N ASP A 390 10.61 25.00 3.95
CA ASP A 390 11.53 25.29 5.03
C ASP A 390 11.02 24.64 6.35
N THR A 391 10.64 23.37 6.29
CA THR A 391 10.95 22.45 7.37
C THR A 391 12.47 22.44 7.48
N LYS A 392 13.06 23.48 8.10
CA LYS A 392 14.37 23.33 8.72
C LYS A 392 14.22 22.07 9.56
N PRO A 393 14.96 20.98 9.28
CA PRO A 393 14.84 19.77 10.06
C PRO A 393 14.99 20.20 11.50
N SER A 394 13.93 20.08 12.31
CA SER A 394 13.98 20.36 13.73
C SER A 394 15.13 19.51 14.27
N ALA A 395 16.27 20.17 14.49
CA ALA A 395 17.61 19.62 14.53
C ALA A 395 17.70 18.08 14.44
N PHE A 396 17.82 17.54 13.22
CA PHE A 396 18.56 16.29 13.06
C PHE A 396 20.00 16.65 13.43
N LEU A 397 20.32 16.55 14.73
CA LEU A 397 21.67 16.69 15.26
C LEU A 397 22.53 15.62 14.58
N ILE A 398 23.16 15.98 13.46
CA ILE A 398 24.36 15.35 12.98
C ILE A 398 25.34 15.49 14.15
N PRO A 399 25.81 14.39 14.77
CA PRO A 399 26.85 14.53 15.76
C PRO A 399 28.03 15.18 15.05
N GLN A 400 28.48 16.32 15.55
CA GLN A 400 29.85 16.74 15.32
C GLN A 400 30.69 15.65 16.02
N THR A 401 31.11 14.65 15.24
CA THR A 401 32.17 13.71 15.62
C THR A 401 33.50 14.35 15.37
#